data_AF-A0AAV3HI77-F1
#
_entry.id   AF-A0AAV3HI77-F1
#
_cell.length_a   1.000
_cell.length_b   1.000
_cell.length_c   1.000
_cell.angle_alpha   90.00
_cell.angle_beta   90.00
_cell.angle_gamma   90.00
#
_symmetry.space_group_name_H-M   'P 1'
#
loop_
_entity.id
_entity.type
_entity.pdbx_description
1 polymer ?
#
loop_
_entity_poly.entity_id
_entity_poly.type
_entity_poly.pdbx_seq_one_letter_code
_entity_poly.pdbx_strand_id
1 'polypeptide(L)' 'MPVTVGDQAFEWFEESYAAELTPKAAITLANQYQQNAIYYVIDDELYLIACANPEVMHKLGAITLRLV' A
#
# COMPACT_ATOMS: atom_id res chain seq x y z
N MET A 1 11.23 -7.53 7.11
CA MET A 1 11.79 -7.23 8.43
C MET A 1 10.66 -6.68 9.28
N PRO A 2 10.55 -7.03 10.57
CA PRO A 2 9.61 -6.36 11.45
C PRO A 2 9.94 -4.86 11.50
N VAL A 3 8.91 -4.03 11.50
CA VAL A 3 8.99 -2.58 11.68
C VAL A 3 8.21 -2.21 12.91
N THR A 4 8.76 -1.32 13.73
CA THR A 4 8.03 -0.80 14.89
C THR A 4 7.12 0.32 14.42
N VAL A 5 5.81 0.15 14.63
CA VAL A 5 4.80 1.17 14.36
C VAL A 5 4.19 1.62 15.67
N GLY A 6 3.92 2.91 15.80
CA GLY A 6 3.47 3.50 17.04
C GLY A 6 2.80 4.84 16.81
N ASP A 7 2.28 5.41 17.90
CA ASP A 7 1.77 6.76 17.88
C ASP A 7 2.91 7.78 17.73
N GLN A 8 2.58 9.04 17.44
CA GLN A 8 3.60 10.06 17.13
C GLN A 8 4.56 10.32 18.31
N ALA A 9 4.10 10.14 19.55
CA ALA A 9 4.94 10.25 20.74
C ALA A 9 5.70 8.95 21.08
N PHE A 10 5.40 7.84 20.38
CA PHE A 10 5.93 6.51 20.65
C PHE A 10 5.65 6.03 22.10
N GLU A 11 4.61 6.56 22.74
CA GLU A 11 4.12 6.09 24.05
C GLU A 11 3.42 4.74 23.92
N TRP A 12 2.90 4.42 22.73
CA TRP A 12 2.45 3.10 22.33
C TRP A 12 3.16 2.69 21.03
N PHE A 13 3.66 1.46 21.00
CA PHE A 13 4.19 0.85 19.79
C PHE A 13 4.02 -0.68 19.80
N GLU A 14 4.04 -1.26 18.61
CA GLU A 14 4.01 -2.71 18.41
C GLU A 14 4.95 -3.14 17.27
N GLU A 15 5.35 -4.41 17.28
CA GLU A 15 6.00 -5.01 16.12
C GLU A 15 4.95 -5.24 15.02
N SER A 16 5.18 -4.60 13.89
CA SER A 16 4.43 -4.80 12.66
C SER A 16 5.36 -5.29 11.56
N TYR A 17 4.82 -5.51 10.37
CA TYR A 17 5.59 -6.01 9.23
C TYR A 17 5.34 -5.12 8.02
N ALA A 18 6.37 -4.41 7.59
CA ALA A 18 6.42 -3.83 6.27
C ALA A 18 7.11 -4.85 5.35
N ALA A 19 6.36 -5.40 4.42
CA ALA A 19 6.88 -6.26 3.38
C ALA A 19 6.85 -5.48 2.06
N GLU A 20 8.01 -5.31 1.45
CA GLU A 20 8.07 -4.86 0.06
C GLU A 20 7.43 -5.95 -0.81
N LEU A 21 6.36 -5.59 -1.50
CA LEU A 21 5.66 -6.47 -2.43
C LEU A 21 5.76 -5.90 -3.83
N THR A 22 6.22 -6.73 -4.76
CA THR A 22 6.05 -6.44 -6.19
C THR A 22 4.56 -6.30 -6.52
N PRO A 23 4.18 -5.55 -7.57
CA PRO A 23 2.77 -5.41 -7.94
C PRO A 23 2.09 -6.77 -8.13
N LYS A 24 2.77 -7.72 -8.79
CA LYS A 24 2.27 -9.07 -9.01
C LYS A 24 1.99 -9.82 -7.70
N ALA A 25 2.89 -9.73 -6.71
CA ALA A 25 2.69 -10.37 -5.42
C ALA A 25 1.52 -9.73 -4.64
N ALA A 26 1.41 -8.39 -4.69
CA ALA A 26 0.30 -7.66 -4.09
C ALA A 26 -1.06 -8.06 -4.71
N ILE A 27 -1.12 -8.19 -6.05
CA ILE A 27 -2.31 -8.67 -6.78
C ILE A 27 -2.69 -10.10 -6.37
N THR A 28 -1.73 -11.02 -6.30
CA THR A 28 -1.98 -12.40 -5.86
C THR A 28 -2.59 -12.42 -4.45
N LEU A 29 -2.00 -11.66 -3.52
CA LEU A 29 -2.48 -11.57 -2.14
C LEU A 29 -3.88 -10.95 -2.08
N ALA A 30 -4.11 -9.84 -2.78
CA ALA A 30 -5.39 -9.16 -2.83
C ALA A 30 -6.51 -10.08 -3.36
N ASN A 31 -6.23 -10.85 -4.42
CA ASN A 31 -7.17 -11.83 -4.97
C ASN A 31 -7.45 -12.98 -4.00
N GLN A 32 -6.44 -13.49 -3.29
CA GLN A 32 -6.62 -14.51 -2.26
C GLN A 32 -7.61 -14.07 -1.17
N TYR A 33 -7.60 -12.78 -0.82
CA TYR A 33 -8.49 -12.18 0.18
C TYR A 33 -9.67 -11.41 -0.43
N GLN A 34 -9.99 -11.67 -1.71
CA GLN A 34 -11.14 -11.10 -2.43
C GLN A 34 -11.24 -9.56 -2.33
N GLN A 35 -10.10 -8.89 -2.30
CA GLN A 35 -10.05 -7.42 -2.36
C GLN A 35 -10.44 -6.95 -3.75
N ASN A 36 -11.18 -5.84 -3.83
CA ASN A 36 -11.62 -5.28 -5.12
C ASN A 36 -10.52 -4.51 -5.84
N ALA A 37 -9.61 -3.87 -5.10
CA ALA A 37 -8.55 -3.05 -5.65
C ALA A 37 -7.38 -2.88 -4.68
N ILE A 38 -6.26 -2.40 -5.21
CA ILE A 38 -5.02 -2.09 -4.48
C ILE A 38 -4.64 -0.65 -4.74
N TYR A 39 -4.27 0.08 -3.69
CA TYR A 39 -3.54 1.33 -3.79
C TYR A 39 -2.05 1.04 -3.76
N TYR A 40 -1.32 1.46 -4.79
CA TYR A 40 0.09 1.16 -4.97
C TYR A 40 0.87 2.45 -5.22
N VAL A 41 2.03 2.61 -4.58
CA VAL A 41 2.86 3.83 -4.68
C VAL A 41 4.14 3.52 -5.44
N ILE A 42 4.45 4.33 -6.44
CA ILE A 42 5.70 4.26 -7.22
C ILE A 42 6.21 5.69 -7.36
N ASP A 43 7.44 5.96 -6.93
CA ASP A 43 8.08 7.29 -7.05
C ASP A 43 7.16 8.43 -6.57
N ASP A 44 6.60 8.29 -5.36
CA ASP A 44 5.65 9.22 -4.74
C ASP A 44 4.32 9.43 -5.50
N GLU A 45 4.04 8.63 -6.54
CA GLU A 45 2.78 8.66 -7.28
C GLU A 45 1.87 7.51 -6.84
N LEU A 46 0.62 7.85 -6.53
CA LEU A 46 -0.41 6.89 -6.15
C LEU A 46 -1.11 6.33 -7.40
N TYR A 47 -1.26 5.01 -7.44
CA TYR A 47 -1.98 4.28 -8.46
C TYR A 47 -3.08 3.41 -7.84
N LEU A 48 -4.19 3.25 -8.56
CA LEU A 48 -5.24 2.29 -8.28
C LEU A 48 -5.15 1.12 -9.27
N ILE A 49 -5.06 -0.09 -8.73
CA ILE A 49 -5.08 -1.33 -9.52
C ILE A 49 -6.38 -2.06 -9.18
N ALA A 50 -7.28 -2.21 -10.14
CA ALA A 50 -8.47 -3.03 -9.95
C ALA A 50 -8.06 -4.52 -10.01
N CYS A 51 -8.42 -5.33 -9.01
CA CYS A 51 -8.08 -6.76 -9.00
C CYS A 51 -8.73 -7.52 -10.17
N ALA A 52 -9.88 -7.04 -10.66
CA ALA A 52 -10.54 -7.57 -11.86
C ALA A 52 -9.82 -7.25 -13.18
N ASN A 53 -8.91 -6.27 -13.19
CA ASN A 53 -8.11 -5.90 -14.36
C ASN A 53 -6.71 -5.44 -13.91
N PRO A 54 -5.86 -6.37 -13.43
CA PRO A 54 -4.62 -6.04 -12.74
C PRO A 54 -3.51 -5.50 -13.64
N GLU A 55 -3.68 -5.58 -14.97
CA GLU A 55 -2.72 -5.06 -15.94
C GLU A 55 -2.80 -3.54 -16.08
N VAL A 56 -3.87 -2.92 -15.57
CA VAL A 56 -4.08 -1.47 -15.64
C VAL A 56 -3.81 -0.82 -14.29
N MET A 57 -2.81 0.06 -14.26
CA MET A 57 -2.51 0.92 -13.11
C MET A 57 -3.03 2.33 -13.38
N HIS A 58 -4.15 2.70 -12.76
CA HIS A 58 -4.74 4.03 -12.89
C HIS A 58 -4.00 5.03 -12.00
N LYS A 59 -3.24 5.96 -12.59
CA LYS A 59 -2.58 7.03 -11.84
C LYS A 59 -3.64 7.95 -11.21
N LEU A 60 -3.58 8.08 -9.88
CA LEU A 60 -4.43 8.98 -9.10
C LEU A 60 -3.75 10.33 -8.83
N GLY A 61 -2.41 10.34 -8.76
CA GLY A 61 -1.59 11.54 -8.58
C GLY A 61 -0.60 11.43 -7.43
N ALA A 62 0.16 12.49 -7.19
CA ALA A 62 1.25 12.47 -6.21
C ALA A 62 0.73 12.40 -4.78
N ILE A 63 1.36 11.59 -3.94
CA ILE A 63 1.19 11.64 -2.49
C ILE A 63 1.84 12.94 -2.02
N THR A 64 1.01 13.89 -1.63
CA THR A 64 1.44 15.12 -0.97
C THR A 64 1.13 15.02 0.51
N LEU A 65 2.02 15.58 1.33
CA LEU A 65 1.73 15.81 2.73
C LEU A 65 0.44 16.61 2.83
N ARG A 66 -0.54 16.06 3.55
CA ARG A 66 -1.75 16.79 3.87
C ARG A 66 -1.30 18.01 4.67
N LEU A 67 -1.56 19.22 4.16
CA LEU A 67 -1.42 20.44 4.95
C LEU A 67 -2.49 20.36 6.05
N VAL A 68 -2.07 19.98 7.26
CA VAL A 68 -2.87 20.03 8.48
C VAL A 68 -2.49 21.28 9.26
#